data_AF-A0A7Y2AR29-F1
#
_entry.id   AF-A0A7Y2AR29-F1
#
_cell.length_a   1.000
_cell.length_b   1.000
_cell.length_c   1.000
_cell.angle_alpha   90.00
_cell.angle_beta   90.00
_cell.angle_gamma   90.00
#
_symmetry.space_group_name_H-M   'P 1'
#
loop_
_entity.id
_entity.type
_entity.pdbx_description
1 polymer ?
#
loop_
_entity_poly.entity_id
_entity_poly.type
_entity_poly.pdbx_seq_one_letter_code
_entity_poly.pdbx_strand_id
1 'polypeptide(L)'
;MASLAILALAVATASPASAQRAGSWVDIGNGFAGAGASANGSMLQFAKSKSSSKNGVQYGHGFAVGAGPNGISLSNSIGAGTGPLGGAHNVNLHLGRGGTHISHGGVVSQGGNRRVISGGNAGSYNGQVSGGSYSTGFGNHTKAYSKSRTRRWNGGSLFQ
;
A
#
# COMPACT_ATOMS: atom_id res chain seq x y z
N MET A 1 -36.43 16.45 30.43
CA MET A 1 -34.97 16.63 30.21
C MET A 1 -34.22 15.29 30.07
N ALA A 2 -34.84 14.22 29.56
CA ALA A 2 -34.17 12.92 29.39
C ALA A 2 -33.61 12.70 27.96
N SER A 3 -34.08 13.50 26.99
CA SER A 3 -33.76 13.36 25.56
C SER A 3 -32.39 13.90 25.17
N LEU A 4 -31.81 14.85 25.92
CA LEU A 4 -30.46 15.37 25.65
C LEU A 4 -29.33 14.42 26.11
N ALA A 5 -29.56 13.66 27.19
CA ALA A 5 -28.55 12.77 27.76
C ALA A 5 -28.32 11.51 26.90
N ILE A 6 -29.35 11.03 26.20
CA ILE A 6 -29.27 9.84 25.34
C ILE A 6 -28.50 10.16 24.04
N LEU A 7 -28.63 11.37 23.50
CA LEU A 7 -27.90 11.78 22.30
C LEU A 7 -26.40 11.95 22.59
N ALA A 8 -26.02 12.44 23.77
CA ALA A 8 -24.61 12.59 24.16
C ALA A 8 -23.89 11.24 24.33
N LEU A 9 -24.60 10.18 24.75
CA LEU A 9 -24.01 8.84 24.89
C LEU A 9 -23.82 8.12 23.54
N ALA A 10 -24.64 8.45 22.53
CA ALA A 10 -24.49 7.92 21.16
C ALA A 10 -23.27 8.51 20.43
N VAL A 11 -22.87 9.75 20.74
CA VAL A 11 -21.65 10.36 20.16
C VAL A 11 -20.38 9.86 20.86
N ALA A 12 -20.46 9.48 22.14
CA ALA A 12 -19.34 8.90 22.89
C ALA A 12 -19.00 7.45 22.49
N THR A 13 -19.92 6.76 21.79
CA THR A 13 -19.72 5.41 21.24
C THR A 13 -19.41 5.42 19.74
N ALA A 14 -19.17 6.60 19.16
CA ALA A 14 -18.63 6.75 17.82
C ALA A 14 -17.26 6.04 17.77
N SER A 15 -17.30 4.77 17.40
CA SER A 15 -16.12 3.94 17.19
C SER A 15 -15.17 4.74 16.31
N PRO A 16 -13.89 4.92 16.69
CA PRO A 16 -12.96 5.61 15.82
C PRO A 16 -13.05 4.93 14.46
N ALA A 17 -13.30 5.72 13.41
CA ALA A 17 -13.30 5.24 12.04
C ALA A 17 -11.96 4.53 11.82
N SER A 18 -11.93 3.21 12.05
CA SER A 18 -10.70 2.46 12.10
C SER A 18 -10.17 2.45 10.67
N ALA A 19 -9.11 3.23 10.44
CA ALA A 19 -8.49 3.34 9.13
C ALA A 19 -7.52 2.17 8.99
N GLN A 20 -7.96 1.08 8.37
CA GLN A 20 -7.08 -0.04 8.05
C GLN A 20 -6.29 0.33 6.80
N ARG A 21 -4.96 0.34 6.91
CA ARG A 21 -4.07 0.72 5.81
C ARG A 21 -2.81 -0.13 5.82
N ALA A 22 -2.30 -0.39 4.64
CA ALA A 22 -0.98 -0.96 4.42
C ALA A 22 -0.28 -0.17 3.32
N GLY A 23 1.01 0.11 3.49
CA GLY A 23 1.85 0.77 2.51
C GLY A 23 3.25 0.17 2.47
N SER A 24 3.86 0.16 1.31
CA SER A 24 5.24 -0.29 1.13
C SER A 24 5.86 0.37 -0.09
N TRP A 25 7.20 0.37 -0.10
CA TRP A 25 7.98 0.94 -1.19
C TRP A 25 9.37 0.32 -1.24
N VAL A 26 9.99 0.45 -2.42
CA VAL A 26 11.40 0.15 -2.69
C VAL A 26 12.00 1.26 -3.54
N ASP A 27 13.28 1.55 -3.31
CA ASP A 27 14.09 2.49 -4.09
C ASP A 27 15.46 1.86 -4.31
N ILE A 28 15.71 1.45 -5.55
CA ILE A 28 16.88 0.65 -5.93
C ILE A 28 17.67 1.45 -6.95
N GLY A 29 18.92 1.77 -6.64
CA GLY A 29 19.83 2.38 -7.59
C GLY A 29 21.23 1.79 -7.51
N ASN A 30 22.16 2.41 -8.24
CA ASN A 30 23.51 1.90 -8.28
C ASN A 30 24.21 2.13 -6.93
N GLY A 31 24.65 1.04 -6.28
CA GLY A 31 25.31 1.09 -4.98
C GLY A 31 24.38 1.22 -3.77
N PHE A 32 23.07 1.48 -3.95
CA PHE A 32 22.14 1.67 -2.82
C PHE A 32 20.82 0.90 -2.96
N ALA A 33 20.25 0.50 -1.83
CA ALA A 33 18.94 -0.14 -1.76
C ALA A 33 18.15 0.37 -0.55
N GLY A 34 17.00 0.98 -0.80
CA GLY A 34 16.02 1.39 0.20
C GLY A 34 14.74 0.55 0.11
N ALA A 35 14.14 0.26 1.24
CA ALA A 35 12.81 -0.33 1.32
C ALA A 35 12.10 0.15 2.58
N GLY A 36 10.78 0.24 2.54
CA GLY A 36 9.97 0.60 3.70
C GLY A 36 8.59 -0.03 3.66
N ALA A 37 7.98 -0.11 4.83
CA ALA A 37 6.65 -0.65 5.02
C ALA A 37 5.97 0.06 6.20
N SER A 38 4.67 0.28 6.10
CA SER A 38 3.84 0.84 7.17
C SER A 38 2.48 0.18 7.17
N ALA A 39 1.90 0.00 8.35
CA ALA A 39 0.57 -0.57 8.51
C ALA A 39 -0.18 0.15 9.63
N ASN A 40 -1.50 0.19 9.52
CA ASN A 40 -2.41 0.62 10.56
C ASN A 40 -3.58 -0.36 10.58
N GLY A 41 -3.88 -0.93 11.75
CA GLY A 41 -4.97 -1.86 11.94
C GLY A 41 -5.21 -2.11 13.42
N SER A 42 -6.48 -2.10 13.84
CA SER A 42 -6.85 -2.30 15.25
C SER A 42 -6.84 -3.76 15.68
N MET A 43 -6.80 -4.71 14.74
CA MET A 43 -6.78 -6.16 15.01
C MET A 43 -5.44 -6.80 14.63
N LEU A 44 -4.88 -6.41 13.48
CA LEU A 44 -3.57 -6.87 13.02
C LEU A 44 -2.80 -5.71 12.42
N GLN A 45 -1.56 -5.55 12.85
CA GLN A 45 -0.61 -4.62 12.26
C GLN A 45 0.73 -5.32 12.10
N PHE A 46 1.13 -5.53 10.85
CA PHE A 46 2.43 -6.09 10.50
C PHE A 46 3.06 -5.22 9.44
N ALA A 47 4.29 -4.78 9.65
CA ALA A 47 5.08 -4.09 8.65
C ALA A 47 6.53 -4.52 8.79
N LYS A 48 7.09 -5.11 7.73
CA LYS A 48 8.51 -5.45 7.67
C LYS A 48 9.10 -5.01 6.35
N SER A 49 10.33 -4.54 6.41
CA SER A 49 11.12 -4.23 5.23
C SER A 49 12.52 -4.81 5.38
N LYS A 50 13.16 -5.03 4.23
CA LYS A 50 14.54 -5.47 4.14
C LYS A 50 15.14 -4.83 2.89
N SER A 51 16.35 -4.31 3.00
CA SER A 51 17.14 -3.93 1.84
C SER A 51 18.58 -4.41 1.99
N SER A 52 19.27 -4.57 0.87
CA SER A 52 20.66 -5.01 0.79
C SER A 52 21.31 -4.47 -0.46
N SER A 53 22.56 -4.05 -0.35
CA SER A 53 23.44 -3.69 -1.47
C SER A 53 24.76 -4.44 -1.27
N LYS A 54 24.97 -5.54 -2.00
CA LYS A 54 26.16 -6.40 -1.86
C LYS A 54 26.57 -6.94 -3.22
N ASN A 55 27.88 -7.04 -3.46
CA ASN A 55 28.46 -7.65 -4.67
C ASN A 55 27.87 -7.11 -5.98
N GLY A 56 27.63 -5.80 -6.06
CA GLY A 56 27.03 -5.17 -7.26
C GLY A 56 25.54 -5.46 -7.48
N VAL A 57 24.87 -6.12 -6.52
CA VAL A 57 23.43 -6.41 -6.55
C VAL A 57 22.73 -5.64 -5.44
N GLN A 58 21.64 -4.96 -5.79
CA GLN A 58 20.77 -4.26 -4.87
C GLN A 58 19.41 -4.95 -4.82
N TYR A 59 18.86 -5.08 -3.63
CA TYR A 59 17.57 -5.70 -3.36
C TYR A 59 16.83 -4.91 -2.30
N GLY A 60 15.53 -4.73 -2.50
CA GLY A 60 14.63 -4.15 -1.52
C GLY A 60 13.31 -4.91 -1.51
N HIS A 61 12.73 -5.06 -0.33
CA HIS A 61 11.40 -5.61 -0.15
C HIS A 61 10.71 -4.96 1.04
N GLY A 62 9.47 -4.53 0.84
CA GLY A 62 8.60 -4.01 1.88
C GLY A 62 7.26 -4.74 1.85
N PHE A 63 6.83 -5.26 3.00
CA PHE A 63 5.55 -5.94 3.15
C PHE A 63 4.81 -5.44 4.37
N ALA A 64 3.54 -5.09 4.19
CA ALA A 64 2.67 -4.59 5.23
C ALA A 64 1.28 -5.23 5.16
N VAL A 65 0.70 -5.46 6.35
CA VAL A 65 -0.67 -5.92 6.57
C VAL A 65 -1.30 -5.08 7.67
N GLY A 66 -2.44 -4.45 7.37
CA GLY A 66 -3.27 -3.75 8.35
C GLY A 66 -4.69 -4.32 8.31
N ALA A 67 -5.17 -4.87 9.43
CA ALA A 67 -6.52 -5.42 9.53
C ALA A 67 -7.29 -4.85 10.73
N GLY A 68 -8.61 -4.78 10.58
CA GLY A 68 -9.54 -4.28 11.58
C GLY A 68 -11.00 -4.45 11.13
N PRO A 69 -11.96 -3.85 11.84
CA PRO A 69 -13.40 -4.03 11.60
C PRO A 69 -13.89 -3.73 10.17
N ASN A 70 -13.20 -2.84 9.43
CA ASN A 70 -13.62 -2.47 8.08
C ASN A 70 -12.90 -3.26 6.99
N GLY A 71 -12.01 -4.20 7.32
CA GLY A 71 -11.36 -5.08 6.35
C GLY A 71 -9.88 -5.37 6.62
N ILE A 72 -9.24 -5.97 5.62
CA ILE A 72 -7.81 -6.25 5.56
C ILE A 72 -7.16 -5.48 4.40
N SER A 73 -6.00 -4.90 4.66
CA SER A 73 -5.19 -4.17 3.68
C SER A 73 -3.81 -4.80 3.61
N LEU A 74 -3.30 -4.98 2.41
CA LEU A 74 -2.00 -5.57 2.09
C LEU A 74 -1.23 -4.63 1.17
N SER A 75 0.08 -4.53 1.37
CA SER A 75 0.98 -3.81 0.48
C SER A 75 2.30 -4.58 0.39
N ASN A 76 2.68 -4.96 -0.81
CA ASN A 76 3.95 -5.64 -1.10
C ASN A 76 4.70 -4.85 -2.17
N SER A 77 5.96 -4.53 -1.92
CA SER A 77 6.86 -3.92 -2.90
C SER A 77 8.16 -4.71 -2.91
N ILE A 78 8.66 -5.03 -4.10
CA ILE A 78 9.92 -5.73 -4.31
C ILE A 78 10.69 -5.04 -5.41
N GLY A 79 12.00 -4.95 -5.25
CA GLY A 79 12.88 -4.38 -6.26
C GLY A 79 14.25 -5.03 -6.23
N ALA A 80 14.87 -5.09 -7.40
CA ALA A 80 16.22 -5.57 -7.55
C ALA A 80 16.94 -4.81 -8.67
N GLY A 81 18.27 -4.80 -8.62
CA GLY A 81 19.07 -4.25 -9.68
C GLY A 81 20.51 -4.74 -9.63
N THR A 82 21.16 -4.80 -10.79
CA THR A 82 22.55 -5.16 -10.95
C THR A 82 23.11 -4.59 -12.24
N GLY A 83 24.37 -4.18 -12.25
CA GLY A 83 25.02 -3.59 -13.42
C GLY A 83 24.20 -2.42 -14.00
N PRO A 84 23.79 -2.46 -15.28
CA PRO A 84 22.96 -1.43 -15.90
C PRO A 84 21.46 -1.68 -15.78
N LEU A 85 21.00 -2.71 -15.05
CA LEU A 85 19.60 -3.14 -14.99
C LEU A 85 18.96 -2.88 -13.62
N GLY A 86 17.76 -2.33 -13.60
CA GLY A 86 16.92 -2.19 -12.42
C GLY A 86 15.47 -2.59 -12.71
N GLY A 87 14.82 -3.24 -11.75
CA GLY A 87 13.42 -3.63 -11.82
C GLY A 87 12.74 -3.55 -10.46
N ALA A 88 11.51 -3.05 -10.42
CA ALA A 88 10.72 -3.01 -9.20
C ALA A 88 9.24 -3.21 -9.50
N HIS A 89 8.52 -3.79 -8.55
CA HIS A 89 7.10 -4.10 -8.64
C HIS A 89 6.42 -3.90 -7.29
N ASN A 90 5.15 -3.51 -7.30
CA ASN A 90 4.32 -3.49 -6.11
C ASN A 90 2.90 -4.00 -6.36
N VAL A 91 2.26 -4.50 -5.31
CA VAL A 91 0.85 -4.91 -5.27
C VAL A 91 0.24 -4.41 -3.96
N ASN A 92 -0.91 -3.76 -4.06
CA ASN A 92 -1.68 -3.27 -2.94
C ASN A 92 -3.11 -3.81 -3.04
N LEU A 93 -3.63 -4.37 -1.95
CA LEU A 93 -4.97 -4.94 -1.87
C LEU A 93 -5.69 -4.38 -0.65
N HIS A 94 -6.96 -4.04 -0.79
CA HIS A 94 -7.88 -3.90 0.32
C HIS A 94 -9.14 -4.74 0.06
N LEU A 95 -9.59 -5.46 1.08
CA LEU A 95 -10.85 -6.20 1.08
C LEU A 95 -11.59 -5.86 2.37
N GLY A 96 -12.81 -5.32 2.25
CA GLY A 96 -13.53 -4.80 3.40
C GLY A 96 -15.00 -4.50 3.14
N ARG A 97 -15.72 -4.09 4.18
CA ARG A 97 -17.18 -3.85 4.14
C ARG A 97 -17.62 -2.78 3.14
N GLY A 98 -16.74 -1.85 2.79
CA GLY A 98 -16.99 -0.80 1.79
C GLY A 98 -16.66 -1.19 0.36
N GLY A 99 -16.08 -2.38 0.14
CA GLY A 99 -15.67 -2.85 -1.17
C GLY A 99 -14.28 -3.47 -1.21
N THR A 100 -13.75 -3.57 -2.42
CA THR A 100 -12.39 -4.01 -2.70
C THR A 100 -11.61 -2.97 -3.49
N HIS A 101 -10.31 -2.92 -3.25
CA HIS A 101 -9.36 -2.20 -4.07
C HIS A 101 -8.18 -3.13 -4.37
N ILE A 102 -7.73 -3.14 -5.61
CA ILE A 102 -6.45 -3.71 -5.99
C ILE A 102 -5.71 -2.71 -6.86
N SER A 103 -4.43 -2.51 -6.58
CA SER A 103 -3.53 -1.81 -7.48
C SER A 103 -2.21 -2.56 -7.56
N HIS A 104 -1.58 -2.48 -8.72
CA HIS A 104 -0.23 -2.97 -8.91
C HIS A 104 0.49 -2.12 -9.92
N GLY A 105 1.80 -2.05 -9.79
CA GLY A 105 2.64 -1.25 -10.67
C GLY A 105 4.01 -1.87 -10.77
N GLY A 106 4.72 -1.50 -11.82
CA GLY A 106 6.08 -1.94 -12.00
C GLY A 106 6.85 -0.97 -12.85
N VAL A 107 8.17 -1.06 -12.72
CA VAL A 107 9.11 -0.32 -13.53
C VAL A 107 10.32 -1.20 -13.82
N VAL A 108 10.80 -1.11 -15.04
CA VAL A 108 12.13 -1.55 -15.43
C VAL A 108 12.89 -0.34 -15.97
N SER A 109 14.16 -0.22 -15.60
CA SER A 109 15.02 0.90 -15.97
C SER A 109 16.40 0.38 -16.34
N GLN A 110 16.93 0.83 -17.48
CA GLN A 110 18.27 0.45 -17.94
C GLN A 110 19.11 1.67 -18.32
N GLY A 111 20.43 1.58 -18.12
CA GLY A 111 21.40 2.61 -18.51
C GLY A 111 22.12 3.25 -17.32
N GLY A 112 22.93 4.28 -17.59
CA GLY A 112 23.87 4.89 -16.62
C GLY A 112 23.25 5.28 -15.28
N ASN A 113 21.96 5.61 -15.26
CA ASN A 113 21.16 5.76 -14.04
C ASN A 113 19.98 4.76 -14.00
N ARG A 114 20.26 3.49 -13.75
CA ARG A 114 19.23 2.42 -13.65
C ARG A 114 18.33 2.47 -12.41
N ARG A 115 18.19 3.61 -11.74
CA ARG A 115 17.38 3.72 -10.53
C ARG A 115 15.93 3.39 -10.83
N VAL A 116 15.29 2.64 -9.94
CA VAL A 116 13.86 2.27 -9.97
C VAL A 116 13.24 2.50 -8.60
N ILE A 117 12.05 3.05 -8.59
CA ILE A 117 11.24 3.26 -7.39
C ILE A 117 9.87 2.67 -7.66
N SER A 118 9.38 1.83 -6.74
CA SER A 118 8.04 1.27 -6.83
C SER A 118 7.44 1.16 -5.45
N GLY A 119 6.16 1.49 -5.33
CA GLY A 119 5.48 1.43 -4.06
C GLY A 119 3.99 1.71 -4.20
N GLY A 120 3.31 1.72 -3.07
CA GLY A 120 1.91 2.00 -3.03
C GLY A 120 1.31 1.83 -1.65
N ASN A 121 -0.01 1.91 -1.64
CA ASN A 121 -0.81 1.71 -0.45
C ASN A 121 -2.19 1.21 -0.81
N ALA A 122 -2.82 0.53 0.15
CA ALA A 122 -4.23 0.20 0.11
C ALA A 122 -4.84 0.37 1.50
N GLY A 123 -6.13 0.68 1.54
CA GLY A 123 -6.84 0.81 2.80
C GLY A 123 -8.29 1.23 2.68
N SER A 124 -8.87 1.51 3.83
CA SER A 124 -10.19 2.13 3.96
C SER A 124 -10.12 3.32 4.90
N TYR A 125 -10.90 4.36 4.59
CA TYR A 125 -11.08 5.53 5.44
C TYR A 125 -12.53 5.98 5.35
N ASN A 126 -13.20 6.16 6.50
CA ASN A 126 -14.63 6.45 6.57
C ASN A 126 -15.48 5.51 5.69
N GLY A 127 -15.16 4.21 5.70
CA GLY A 127 -15.87 3.20 4.90
C GLY A 127 -15.59 3.27 3.39
N GLN A 128 -14.78 4.21 2.92
CA GLN A 128 -14.38 4.30 1.52
C GLN A 128 -13.06 3.56 1.28
N VAL A 129 -13.11 2.57 0.41
CA VAL A 129 -11.91 1.85 -0.04
C VAL A 129 -11.06 2.73 -0.97
N SER A 130 -9.76 2.74 -0.74
CA SER A 130 -8.80 3.56 -1.48
C SER A 130 -7.44 2.87 -1.56
N GLY A 131 -6.63 3.31 -2.51
CA GLY A 131 -5.27 2.81 -2.70
C GLY A 131 -4.71 3.22 -4.05
N GLY A 132 -3.45 2.90 -4.27
CA GLY A 132 -2.76 3.20 -5.51
C GLY A 132 -1.35 2.65 -5.54
N SER A 133 -0.85 2.50 -6.75
CA SER A 133 0.52 2.11 -7.06
C SER A 133 1.21 3.25 -7.78
N TYR A 134 2.45 3.51 -7.42
CA TYR A 134 3.36 4.37 -8.18
C TYR A 134 4.61 3.58 -8.58
N SER A 135 5.18 3.92 -9.74
CA SER A 135 6.40 3.31 -10.24
C SER A 135 7.10 4.30 -11.17
N THR A 136 8.41 4.49 -10.97
CA THR A 136 9.22 5.43 -11.76
C THR A 136 10.66 4.93 -11.88
N GLY A 137 11.35 5.36 -12.94
CA GLY A 137 12.74 4.99 -13.21
C GLY A 137 13.49 6.13 -13.88
N PHE A 138 14.81 6.09 -13.81
CA PHE A 138 15.67 7.21 -14.20
C PHE A 138 16.71 6.87 -15.28
N GLY A 139 16.57 5.70 -15.91
CA GLY A 139 17.50 5.20 -16.91
C GLY A 139 17.08 5.59 -18.32
N ASN A 140 18.03 5.49 -19.25
CA ASN A 140 17.83 5.77 -20.67
C ASN A 140 16.71 4.94 -21.29
N HIS A 141 16.47 3.72 -20.78
CA HIS A 141 15.37 2.87 -21.22
C HIS A 141 14.51 2.51 -20.02
N THR A 142 13.52 3.36 -19.75
CA THR A 142 12.58 3.19 -18.64
C THR A 142 11.20 2.82 -19.18
N LYS A 143 10.60 1.75 -18.63
CA LYS A 143 9.20 1.38 -18.85
C LYS A 143 8.53 1.24 -17.49
N ALA A 144 7.54 2.08 -17.23
CA ALA A 144 6.76 2.03 -16.00
C ALA A 144 5.27 1.85 -16.32
N TYR A 145 4.55 1.18 -15.43
CA TYR A 145 3.10 1.02 -15.52
C TYR A 145 2.48 1.04 -14.13
N SER A 146 1.21 1.41 -14.07
CA SER A 146 0.36 1.31 -12.89
C SER A 146 -1.05 0.97 -13.33
N LYS A 147 -1.69 0.02 -12.65
CA LYS A 147 -3.06 -0.39 -12.89
C LYS A 147 -3.78 -0.50 -11.56
N SER A 148 -5.04 -0.07 -11.53
CA SER A 148 -5.88 -0.19 -10.35
C SER A 148 -7.31 -0.55 -10.72
N ARG A 149 -7.99 -1.21 -9.79
CA ARG A 149 -9.41 -1.50 -9.88
C ARG A 149 -10.01 -1.38 -8.50
N THR A 150 -11.07 -0.59 -8.41
CA THR A 150 -11.85 -0.41 -7.19
C THR A 150 -13.27 -0.88 -7.46
N ARG A 151 -13.80 -1.76 -6.61
CA ARG A 151 -15.21 -2.11 -6.58
C ARG A 151 -15.78 -1.66 -5.27
N ARG A 152 -16.70 -0.71 -5.29
CA ARG A 152 -17.47 -0.31 -4.12
C ARG A 152 -18.71 -1.18 -4.01
N TRP A 153 -19.07 -1.56 -2.80
CA TRP A 153 -20.40 -2.09 -2.54
C TRP A 153 -21.25 -0.86 -2.25
N ASN A 154 -22.12 -0.47 -3.20
CA ASN A 154 -23.15 0.53 -2.88
C ASN A 154 -23.90 -0.02 -1.67
N GLY A 155 -24.04 0.81 -0.62
CA GLY A 155 -24.79 0.43 0.57
C GLY A 155 -26.25 0.20 0.23
N GLY A 156 -26.58 -0.98 -0.28
CA GLY A 156 -27.89 -1.55 -0.05
C GLY A 156 -27.97 -1.73 1.46
N SER A 157 -28.85 -0.96 2.11
CA SER A 157 -29.19 -1.28 3.48
C SER A 157 -29.63 -2.74 3.48
N LEU A 158 -28.98 -3.56 4.31
CA LEU A 158 -29.46 -4.92 4.60
C LEU A 158 -30.71 -4.90 5.49
N PHE A 159 -31.37 -3.74 5.60
CA PHE A 159 -32.61 -3.50 6.29
C PHE A 159 -33.35 -2.39 5.54
N GLN A 160 -34.26 -2.78 4.66
CA GLN A 160 -35.38 -1.96 4.23
C GLN A 160 -36.61 -2.88 4.20
#